data_AF-A0A529Q2S7-F1
#
_entry.id   AF-A0A529Q2S7-F1
#
_cell.length_a   1.000
_cell.length_b   1.000
_cell.length_c   1.000
_cell.angle_alpha   90.00
_cell.angle_beta   90.00
_cell.angle_gamma   90.00
#
_symmetry.space_group_name_H-M   'P 1'
#
loop_
_entity.id
_entity.type
_entity.pdbx_description
1 polymer ?
#
loop_
_entity_poly.entity_id
_entity_poly.type
_entity_poly.pdbx_seq_one_letter_code
_entity_poly.pdbx_strand_id
1 'polypeptide(L)'
;IGKRAKAIRYKDTSSRWGSCTSEGNLSFSWRIMMAPPAVINYLVAHEVAHLKEMNHGPKFWKLCEKLCPDTDRCKDWLKRNGGALQAIVFE
;
A
#
# COMPACT_ATOMS: atom_id res chain seq x y z
N ILE A 1 -3.49 -11.26 -9.88
CA ILE A 1 -2.47 -11.05 -10.94
C ILE A 1 -1.59 -12.28 -11.25
N GLY A 2 -1.95 -13.50 -10.80
CA GLY A 2 -1.18 -14.72 -11.08
C GLY A 2 0.18 -14.83 -10.34
N LYS A 3 0.41 -14.00 -9.32
CA LYS A 3 1.62 -13.99 -8.48
C LYS A 3 1.23 -14.31 -7.05
N ARG A 4 2.08 -15.06 -6.35
CA ARG A 4 1.94 -15.36 -4.92
C ARG A 4 2.91 -14.48 -4.14
N ALA A 5 2.43 -13.84 -3.07
CA ALA A 5 3.31 -13.17 -2.12
C ALA A 5 4.12 -14.22 -1.35
N LYS A 6 5.42 -13.99 -1.18
CA LYS A 6 6.31 -14.88 -0.42
C LYS A 6 6.03 -14.80 1.07
N ALA A 7 5.76 -13.60 1.55
CA ALA A 7 5.35 -13.33 2.93
C ALA A 7 4.50 -12.07 2.98
N ILE A 8 3.65 -11.97 4.01
CA ILE A 8 2.89 -10.78 4.35
C ILE A 8 3.26 -10.42 5.79
N ARG A 9 3.68 -9.18 6.02
CA ARG A 9 4.14 -8.70 7.32
C ARG A 9 3.43 -7.40 7.70
N TYR A 10 3.18 -7.25 8.99
CA TYR A 10 2.71 -6.00 9.59
C TYR A 10 3.79 -5.49 10.53
N LYS A 11 4.09 -4.19 10.46
CA LYS A 11 5.13 -3.55 11.25
C LYS A 11 4.64 -2.19 11.75
N ASP A 12 5.27 -1.65 12.79
CA ASP A 12 5.00 -0.27 13.21
C ASP A 12 6.01 0.70 12.57
N THR A 13 5.94 0.84 11.24
CA THR A 13 6.81 1.78 10.52
C THR A 13 6.12 3.12 10.32
N SER A 14 6.83 4.21 10.62
CA SER A 14 6.39 5.59 10.34
C SER A 14 6.96 6.17 9.04
N SER A 15 8.04 5.60 8.48
CA SER A 15 8.66 6.14 7.26
C SER A 15 7.96 5.74 5.96
N ARG A 16 7.12 4.70 5.98
CA ARG A 16 6.36 4.21 4.82
C ARG A 16 5.09 3.49 5.25
N TRP A 17 4.09 3.48 4.35
CA TRP A 17 2.83 2.76 4.54
C TRP A 17 2.90 1.30 4.14
N GLY A 18 3.64 0.99 3.08
CA GLY A 18 3.86 -0.36 2.60
C GLY A 18 5.19 -0.49 1.86
N SER A 19 5.55 -1.73 1.54
CA SER A 19 6.64 -2.04 0.61
C SER A 19 6.54 -3.48 0.09
N CYS A 20 7.03 -3.70 -1.12
CA CYS A 20 7.28 -5.01 -1.71
C CYS A 20 8.77 -5.17 -2.04
N THR A 21 9.38 -6.30 -1.66
CA THR A 21 10.74 -6.66 -2.13
C THR A 21 10.69 -7.38 -3.47
N SER A 22 11.82 -7.44 -4.19
CA SER A 22 11.93 -8.20 -5.44
C SER A 22 11.73 -9.71 -5.24
N GLU A 23 11.96 -10.26 -4.03
CA GLU A 23 11.60 -11.65 -3.71
C GLU A 23 10.10 -11.84 -3.38
N GLY A 24 9.29 -10.78 -3.46
CA GLY A 24 7.84 -10.84 -3.26
C GLY A 24 7.39 -10.81 -1.80
N ASN A 25 8.19 -10.24 -0.89
CA ASN A 25 7.77 -10.01 0.49
C ASN A 25 6.98 -8.70 0.57
N LEU A 26 5.72 -8.76 1.01
CA LEU A 26 4.89 -7.59 1.27
C LEU A 26 4.98 -7.20 2.75
N SER A 27 5.14 -5.92 3.02
CA SER A 27 5.12 -5.36 4.38
C SER A 27 4.20 -4.15 4.42
N PHE A 28 3.44 -4.01 5.50
CA PHE A 28 2.51 -2.91 5.74
C PHE A 28 2.74 -2.30 7.12
N SER A 29 2.57 -0.99 7.23
CA SER A 29 2.42 -0.33 8.52
C SER A 29 1.05 -0.72 9.11
N TRP A 30 1.00 -1.29 10.31
CA TRP A 30 -0.27 -1.73 10.92
C TRP A 30 -1.23 -0.55 11.14
N ARG A 31 -0.69 0.66 11.28
CA ARG A 31 -1.44 1.91 11.45
C ARG A 31 -2.41 2.21 10.31
N ILE A 32 -2.23 1.59 9.13
CA ILE A 32 -3.15 1.77 8.01
C ILE A 32 -4.57 1.28 8.35
N MET A 33 -4.72 0.42 9.36
CA MET A 33 -6.02 -0.02 9.87
C MET A 33 -6.90 1.13 10.40
N MET A 34 -6.32 2.31 10.68
CA MET A 34 -7.04 3.52 11.07
C MET A 34 -7.56 4.34 9.88
N ALA A 35 -7.20 3.96 8.65
CA ALA A 35 -7.69 4.61 7.44
C ALA A 35 -9.04 4.02 6.98
N PRO A 36 -9.82 4.75 6.17
CA PRO A 36 -11.02 4.20 5.54
C PRO A 36 -10.73 2.92 4.74
N PRO A 37 -11.65 1.94 4.68
CA PRO A 37 -11.43 0.66 3.99
C PRO A 37 -10.97 0.79 2.53
N ALA A 38 -11.49 1.77 1.79
CA ALA A 38 -11.08 2.02 0.41
C ALA A 38 -9.59 2.41 0.29
N VAL A 39 -9.05 3.11 1.28
CA VAL A 39 -7.64 3.51 1.33
C VAL A 39 -6.74 2.32 1.65
N ILE A 40 -7.21 1.42 2.54
CA ILE A 40 -6.54 0.14 2.82
C ILE A 40 -6.47 -0.69 1.54
N ASN A 41 -7.58 -0.82 0.81
CA ASN A 41 -7.63 -1.54 -0.46
C ASN A 41 -6.66 -0.97 -1.50
N TYR A 42 -6.58 0.37 -1.59
CA TYR A 42 -5.60 1.04 -2.45
C TYR A 42 -4.16 0.68 -2.05
N LEU A 43 -3.80 0.76 -0.77
CA LEU A 43 -2.44 0.43 -0.34
C LEU A 43 -2.12 -1.04 -0.62
N VAL A 44 -3.06 -1.96 -0.38
CA VAL A 44 -2.88 -3.37 -0.73
C VAL A 44 -2.70 -3.54 -2.23
N ALA A 45 -3.51 -2.89 -3.07
CA ALA A 45 -3.39 -2.92 -4.52
C ALA A 45 -2.04 -2.37 -5.00
N HIS A 46 -1.54 -1.30 -4.38
CA HIS A 46 -0.23 -0.72 -4.63
C HIS A 46 0.90 -1.73 -4.40
N GLU A 47 0.93 -2.35 -3.22
CA GLU A 47 1.98 -3.33 -2.89
C GLU A 47 1.84 -4.63 -3.69
N VAL A 48 0.62 -5.04 -4.03
CA VAL A 48 0.37 -6.20 -4.90
C VAL A 48 0.82 -5.91 -6.34
N ALA A 49 0.65 -4.69 -6.85
CA ALA A 49 1.12 -4.32 -8.18
C ALA A 49 2.65 -4.45 -8.30
N HIS A 50 3.39 -4.20 -7.21
CA HIS A 50 4.83 -4.41 -7.17
C HIS A 50 5.27 -5.87 -7.40
N LEU A 51 4.43 -6.87 -7.12
CA LEU A 51 4.74 -8.27 -7.45
C LEU A 51 4.90 -8.53 -8.96
N LYS A 52 4.49 -7.59 -9.81
CA LYS A 52 4.66 -7.64 -11.27
C LYS A 52 5.49 -6.48 -11.81
N GLU A 53 5.37 -5.29 -11.23
CA GLU A 53 6.02 -4.07 -11.72
C GLU A 53 6.74 -3.37 -10.56
N MET A 54 8.05 -3.58 -10.40
CA MET A 54 8.81 -3.05 -9.25
C MET A 54 8.96 -1.51 -9.25
N ASN A 55 8.76 -0.86 -10.39
CA ASN A 55 8.87 0.60 -10.55
C ASN A 55 7.50 1.22 -10.83
N HIS A 56 7.25 2.43 -10.35
CA HIS A 56 5.99 3.19 -10.53
C HIS A 56 5.79 3.77 -11.95
N GLY A 57 6.13 3.02 -13.00
CA GLY A 57 5.91 3.42 -14.39
C GLY A 57 4.46 3.21 -14.86
N PRO A 58 4.15 3.50 -16.15
CA PRO A 58 2.79 3.39 -16.69
C PRO A 58 2.15 2.00 -16.53
N LYS A 59 2.94 0.93 -16.64
CA LYS A 59 2.45 -0.45 -16.45
C LYS A 59 2.03 -0.72 -15.01
N PHE A 60 2.76 -0.15 -14.04
CA PHE A 60 2.42 -0.25 -12.62
C PHE A 60 1.08 0.44 -12.35
N TRP A 61 0.92 1.71 -12.77
CA TRP A 61 -0.30 2.46 -12.48
C TRP A 61 -1.52 1.85 -13.16
N LYS A 62 -1.39 1.42 -14.42
CA LYS A 62 -2.45 0.68 -15.12
C LYS A 62 -2.86 -0.59 -14.37
N LEU A 63 -1.92 -1.30 -13.77
CA LEU A 63 -2.22 -2.49 -12.97
C LEU A 63 -2.87 -2.13 -11.63
N CYS A 64 -2.35 -1.12 -10.95
CA CYS A 64 -2.87 -0.64 -9.67
C CYS A 64 -4.32 -0.17 -9.81
N GLU A 65 -4.63 0.64 -10.82
CA GLU A 65 -5.98 1.11 -11.16
C GLU A 65 -6.92 -0.04 -11.52
N LYS A 66 -6.43 -1.05 -12.24
CA LYS A 66 -7.20 -2.27 -12.52
C LYS A 66 -7.55 -3.05 -11.24
N LEU A 67 -6.67 -3.04 -10.24
CA LEU A 67 -6.88 -3.73 -8.96
C LEU A 67 -7.73 -2.91 -7.99
N CYS A 68 -7.63 -1.58 -8.05
CA CYS A 68 -8.38 -0.65 -7.24
C CYS A 68 -8.77 0.56 -8.09
N PRO A 69 -9.99 0.60 -8.64
CA PRO A 69 -10.45 1.71 -9.49
C PRO A 69 -10.42 3.08 -8.80
N ASP A 70 -10.50 3.10 -7.47
CA ASP A 70 -10.40 4.30 -6.62
C ASP A 70 -8.96 4.80 -6.39
N THR A 71 -7.97 4.30 -7.14
CA THR A 71 -6.53 4.53 -6.89
C THR A 71 -6.19 6.00 -6.67
N ASP A 72 -6.60 6.90 -7.56
CA ASP A 72 -6.25 8.33 -7.45
C ASP A 72 -6.87 8.97 -6.21
N ARG A 73 -8.17 8.75 -5.99
CA ARG A 73 -8.89 9.28 -4.84
C ARG A 73 -8.28 8.81 -3.51
N CYS A 74 -7.95 7.53 -3.41
CA CYS A 74 -7.39 6.93 -2.20
C CYS A 74 -5.93 7.31 -1.97
N LYS A 75 -5.13 7.43 -3.04
CA LYS A 75 -3.76 7.95 -3.00
C LYS A 75 -3.75 9.39 -2.47
N ASP A 76 -4.64 10.24 -2.97
CA ASP A 76 -4.76 11.62 -2.53
C ASP A 76 -5.26 11.73 -1.09
N TRP A 77 -6.16 10.83 -0.67
CA TRP A 77 -6.57 10.75 0.73
C TRP A 77 -5.37 10.39 1.62
N LEU A 78 -4.61 9.35 1.26
CA LEU A 78 -3.48 8.88 2.06
C LEU A 78 -2.36 9.92 2.13
N LYS A 79 -2.11 10.65 1.04
CA LYS A 79 -1.17 11.77 1.00
C LYS A 79 -1.57 12.90 1.97
N ARG A 80 -2.86 13.20 2.07
CA ARG A 80 -3.37 14.29 2.93
C ARG A 80 -3.48 13.90 4.41
N ASN A 81 -3.92 12.68 4.69
CA ASN A 81 -4.32 12.26 6.05
C ASN A 81 -3.30 11.32 6.70
N GLY A 82 -2.39 10.72 5.94
CA GLY A 82 -1.49 9.70 6.44
C GLY A 82 -0.58 10.18 7.57
N GLY A 83 -0.01 11.38 7.45
CA GLY A 83 0.86 11.93 8.50
C GLY A 83 0.19 11.95 9.88
N ALA A 84 -1.09 12.30 9.95
CA ALA A 84 -1.86 12.32 11.19
C ALA A 84 -2.02 10.92 11.79
N LEU A 85 -2.28 9.90 10.96
CA LEU A 85 -2.39 8.51 11.42
C LEU A 85 -1.06 7.97 11.97
N GLN A 86 0.07 8.36 11.36
CA GLN A 86 1.41 7.95 11.82
C GLN A 86 1.81 8.67 13.12
N ALA A 87 1.28 9.86 13.38
CA ALA A 87 1.58 10.64 14.56
C ALA A 87 0.88 10.15 15.84
N ILE A 88 -0.06 9.19 15.75
CA ILE A 88 -0.76 8.65 16.92
C ILE A 88 0.24 7.90 17.83
N VAL A 89 0.36 8.30 19.08
CA VAL A 89 1.21 7.60 20.06
C VAL A 89 0.30 6.81 21.01
N PHE A 90 0.68 5.58 21.31
CA PHE A 90 0.01 4.75 22.31
C PHE A 90 0.96 4.66 23.51
N GLU A 91 0.51 5.15 24.67
CA GLU A 91 1.20 5.05 25.96
C GLU A 91 0.88 3.72 26.66
#